data_AF-A0A7X1LKX5-F1
#
_entry.id   AF-A0A7X1LKX5-F1
#
_cell.length_a   1.000
_cell.length_b   1.000
_cell.length_c   1.000
_cell.angle_alpha   90.00
_cell.angle_beta   90.00
_cell.angle_gamma   90.00
#
_symmetry.space_group_name_H-M   'P 1'
#
loop_
_entity.id
_entity.type
_entity.pdbx_description
1 polymer ?
#
loop_
_entity_poly.entity_id
_entity_poly.type
_entity_poly.pdbx_seq_one_letter_code
_entity_poly.pdbx_strand_id
1 'polypeptide(L)'
;MRNLFFDNVPLLGLILGLLFGLALYYAGATNRVVISKMLKLQDLTLMKIIVFAIGFSMSLLYLSVALNIIPLDHFSIKPMNFGVILGSAILALGFGMIGLCPGTAVASFGAGYLKSIYVILGGLIGAFLFTLAYPVLNSIGLFKNVIGGKTTLLFLSEKYNFLFHGTPWIGVFIGIVLIAISLAIPYSLSRDEKK
;
A
#
# COMPACT_ATOMS: atom_id res chain seq x y z
N MET A 1 1.48 -29.62 12.82
CA MET A 1 2.52 -28.71 12.27
C MET A 1 2.05 -27.30 11.93
N ARG A 2 0.73 -26.99 11.93
CA ARG A 2 0.22 -25.64 11.62
C ARG A 2 0.14 -24.69 12.83
N ASN A 3 0.12 -25.22 14.05
CA ASN A 3 -0.14 -24.41 15.26
C ASN A 3 1.09 -23.68 15.80
N LEU A 4 2.30 -24.27 15.73
CA LEU A 4 3.54 -23.65 16.24
C LEU A 4 3.95 -22.34 15.56
N PHE A 5 3.52 -22.12 14.30
CA PHE A 5 3.83 -20.89 13.55
C PHE A 5 2.90 -19.73 13.90
N PHE A 6 1.64 -20.03 14.28
CA PHE A 6 0.66 -19.02 14.69
C PHE A 6 0.77 -18.66 16.17
N ASP A 7 1.35 -19.52 17.02
CA ASP A 7 1.54 -19.22 18.44
C ASP A 7 2.58 -18.10 18.69
N ASN A 8 3.43 -17.81 17.69
CA ASN A 8 4.46 -16.76 17.73
C ASN A 8 4.16 -15.57 16.80
N VAL A 9 2.89 -15.15 16.70
CA VAL A 9 2.46 -13.95 15.94
C VAL A 9 3.39 -12.73 16.07
N PRO A 10 3.88 -12.34 17.27
CA PRO A 10 4.76 -11.18 17.40
C PRO A 10 6.15 -11.40 16.77
N LEU A 11 6.71 -12.61 16.86
CA LEU A 11 7.99 -12.94 16.24
C LEU A 11 7.87 -12.92 14.71
N LEU A 12 6.77 -13.45 14.20
CA LEU A 12 6.50 -13.48 12.77
C LEU A 12 6.31 -12.06 12.22
N GLY A 13 5.58 -11.19 12.94
CA GLY A 13 5.45 -9.77 12.61
C GLY A 13 6.78 -9.04 12.56
N LEU A 14 7.69 -9.33 13.51
CA LEU A 14 9.04 -8.74 13.52
C LEU A 14 9.86 -9.18 12.30
N ILE A 15 9.84 -10.47 11.97
CA ILE A 15 10.58 -11.02 10.82
C ILE A 15 10.05 -10.45 9.50
N LEU A 16 8.73 -10.43 9.29
CA LEU A 16 8.13 -9.83 8.10
C LEU A 16 8.39 -8.33 8.00
N GLY A 17 8.32 -7.61 9.12
CA GLY A 17 8.64 -6.18 9.17
C GLY A 17 10.10 -5.89 8.80
N LEU A 18 11.04 -6.71 9.29
CA LEU A 18 12.45 -6.61 8.95
C LEU A 18 12.69 -6.89 7.46
N LEU A 19 12.13 -7.98 6.94
CA LEU A 19 12.22 -8.33 5.52
C LEU A 19 11.63 -7.23 4.63
N PHE A 20 10.49 -6.66 5.00
CA PHE A 20 9.87 -5.55 4.29
C PHE A 20 10.74 -4.29 4.33
N GLY A 21 11.29 -3.92 5.50
CA GLY A 21 12.20 -2.79 5.63
C GLY A 21 13.48 -2.96 4.81
N LEU A 22 14.05 -4.17 4.77
CA LEU A 22 15.22 -4.49 3.97
C LEU A 22 14.90 -4.41 2.47
N ALA A 23 13.74 -4.90 2.04
CA ALA A 23 13.28 -4.75 0.66
C ALA A 23 13.12 -3.27 0.26
N LEU A 24 12.58 -2.42 1.16
CA LEU A 24 12.49 -0.97 0.92
C LEU A 24 13.87 -0.29 0.84
N TYR A 25 14.83 -0.74 1.65
CA TYR A 25 16.21 -0.25 1.60
C TYR A 25 16.88 -0.60 0.26
N TYR A 26 16.76 -1.84 -0.19
CA TYR A 26 17.29 -2.27 -1.50
C TYR A 26 16.59 -1.59 -2.67
N ALA A 27 15.28 -1.33 -2.58
CA ALA A 27 14.54 -0.60 -3.59
C ALA A 27 14.91 0.90 -3.67
N GLY A 28 15.72 1.42 -2.73
CA GLY A 28 16.09 2.84 -2.68
C GLY A 28 14.97 3.77 -2.16
N ALA A 29 13.86 3.20 -1.68
CA ALA A 29 12.71 3.94 -1.16
C ALA A 29 12.98 4.63 0.20
N THR A 30 14.16 4.43 0.79
CA THR A 30 14.59 5.05 2.04
C THR A 30 15.14 6.47 1.85
N ASN A 31 15.47 6.86 0.61
CA ASN A 31 16.03 8.16 0.29
C ASN A 31 14.97 9.09 -0.35
N ARG A 32 14.72 10.25 0.29
CA ARG A 32 13.81 11.29 -0.22
C ARG A 32 14.16 11.78 -1.62
N VAL A 33 15.45 11.86 -1.97
CA VAL A 33 15.88 12.35 -3.27
C VAL A 33 15.44 11.41 -4.38
N VAL A 34 15.53 10.09 -4.15
CA VAL A 34 15.09 9.07 -5.12
C VAL A 34 13.58 9.17 -5.33
N ILE A 35 12.82 9.30 -4.23
CA ILE A 35 11.37 9.47 -4.32
C ILE A 35 11.01 10.78 -5.03
N SER A 36 11.68 11.89 -4.72
CA SER A 36 11.42 13.17 -5.39
C SER A 36 11.75 13.13 -6.88
N LYS A 37 12.82 12.44 -7.29
CA LYS A 37 13.15 12.20 -8.71
C LYS A 37 12.08 11.37 -9.41
N MET A 38 11.49 10.39 -8.71
CA MET A 38 10.36 9.62 -9.22
C MET A 38 9.10 10.49 -9.38
N LEU A 39 8.78 11.36 -8.41
CA LEU A 39 7.65 12.29 -8.52
C LEU A 39 7.82 13.33 -9.63
N LYS A 40 9.07 13.69 -9.96
CA LYS A 40 9.41 14.56 -11.10
C LYS A 40 9.52 13.80 -12.43
N LEU A 41 9.24 12.49 -12.45
CA LEU A 41 9.37 11.60 -13.61
C LEU A 41 10.80 11.56 -14.21
N GLN A 42 11.82 11.91 -13.43
CA GLN A 42 13.23 11.86 -13.84
C GLN A 42 13.80 10.44 -13.75
N ASP A 43 13.47 9.73 -12.68
CA ASP A 43 13.89 8.34 -12.44
C ASP A 43 12.67 7.47 -12.13
N LEU A 44 12.32 6.60 -13.06
CA LEU A 44 11.14 5.73 -12.96
C LEU A 44 11.47 4.36 -12.37
N THR A 45 12.71 4.12 -11.96
CA THR A 45 13.15 2.84 -11.40
C THR A 45 12.29 2.45 -10.20
N LEU A 46 12.05 3.38 -9.28
CA LEU A 46 11.21 3.14 -8.10
C LEU A 46 9.75 2.85 -8.47
N MET A 47 9.21 3.59 -9.46
CA MET A 47 7.85 3.36 -9.95
C MET A 47 7.68 1.96 -10.54
N LYS A 48 8.66 1.52 -11.34
CA LYS A 48 8.69 0.17 -11.93
C LYS A 48 8.65 -0.91 -10.87
N ILE A 49 9.46 -0.77 -9.82
CA ILE A 49 9.51 -1.72 -8.69
C ILE A 49 8.16 -1.76 -7.96
N ILE A 50 7.54 -0.61 -7.69
CA ILE A 50 6.24 -0.55 -7.00
C ILE A 50 5.15 -1.23 -7.83
N VAL A 51 5.06 -0.95 -9.14
CA VAL A 51 4.06 -1.58 -10.03
C VAL A 51 4.28 -3.10 -10.12
N PHE A 52 5.54 -3.55 -10.20
CA PHE A 52 5.87 -4.97 -10.18
C PHE A 52 5.45 -5.63 -8.87
N ALA A 53 5.76 -5.01 -7.73
CA ALA A 53 5.40 -5.51 -6.41
C ALA A 53 3.88 -5.63 -6.24
N ILE A 54 3.11 -4.63 -6.71
CA ILE A 54 1.64 -4.67 -6.69
C ILE A 54 1.12 -5.84 -7.53
N GLY A 55 1.59 -5.99 -8.78
CA GLY A 55 1.18 -7.09 -9.64
C GLY A 55 1.54 -8.48 -9.08
N PHE A 56 2.73 -8.59 -8.47
CA PHE A 56 3.19 -9.81 -7.80
C PHE A 56 2.33 -10.15 -6.58
N SER A 57 2.07 -9.18 -5.70
CA SER A 57 1.21 -9.37 -4.53
C SER A 57 -0.22 -9.74 -4.92
N MET A 58 -0.78 -9.09 -5.96
CA MET A 58 -2.11 -9.45 -6.47
C MET A 58 -2.13 -10.88 -7.01
N SER A 59 -1.16 -11.26 -7.85
CA SER A 59 -1.09 -12.62 -8.42
C SER A 59 -1.00 -13.69 -7.34
N LEU A 60 -0.15 -13.47 -6.34
CA LEU A 60 0.06 -14.41 -5.24
C LEU A 60 -1.16 -14.53 -4.33
N LEU A 61 -1.85 -13.42 -4.07
CA LEU A 61 -3.07 -13.39 -3.26
C LEU A 61 -4.20 -14.17 -3.95
N TYR A 62 -4.48 -13.88 -5.23
CA TYR A 62 -5.53 -14.61 -5.97
C TYR A 62 -5.20 -16.08 -6.19
N LEU A 63 -3.91 -16.44 -6.35
CA LEU A 63 -3.48 -17.84 -6.40
C LEU A 63 -3.73 -18.54 -5.06
N SER A 64 -3.47 -17.87 -3.94
CA SER A 64 -3.71 -18.42 -2.60
C SER A 64 -5.20 -18.63 -2.32
N VAL A 65 -6.06 -17.76 -2.86
CA VAL A 65 -7.51 -17.90 -2.83
C VAL A 65 -7.97 -19.06 -3.71
N ALA A 66 -7.42 -19.20 -4.93
CA ALA A 66 -7.76 -20.30 -5.84
C ALA A 66 -7.40 -21.69 -5.27
N LEU A 67 -6.30 -21.77 -4.50
CA LEU A 67 -5.85 -23.01 -3.86
C LEU A 67 -6.51 -23.29 -2.49
N ASN A 68 -7.45 -22.45 -2.02
CA ASN A 68 -8.12 -22.57 -0.71
C ASN A 68 -7.17 -22.70 0.49
N ILE A 69 -5.94 -22.17 0.39
CA ILE A 69 -4.91 -22.29 1.45
C ILE A 69 -5.16 -21.30 2.59
N ILE A 70 -5.79 -20.16 2.30
CA ILE A 70 -6.05 -19.08 3.26
C ILE A 70 -7.56 -18.98 3.51
N PRO A 71 -8.05 -19.20 4.74
CA PRO A 71 -9.45 -18.98 5.05
C PRO A 71 -9.83 -17.52 4.82
N LEU A 72 -10.81 -17.30 3.94
CA LEU A 72 -11.32 -15.98 3.53
C LEU A 72 -11.90 -15.17 4.71
N ASP A 73 -12.14 -15.82 5.85
CA ASP A 73 -12.61 -15.20 7.09
C ASP A 73 -11.62 -14.19 7.68
N HIS A 74 -10.33 -14.29 7.35
CA HIS A 74 -9.32 -13.31 7.78
C HIS A 74 -9.23 -12.09 6.86
N PHE A 75 -9.93 -12.08 5.71
CA PHE A 75 -9.94 -10.92 4.81
C PHE A 75 -10.95 -9.87 5.29
N SER A 76 -10.43 -8.85 5.97
CA SER A 76 -11.22 -7.68 6.35
C SER A 76 -11.19 -6.63 5.23
N ILE A 77 -12.22 -6.63 4.39
CA ILE A 77 -12.41 -5.61 3.36
C ILE A 77 -12.91 -4.33 4.02
N LYS A 78 -12.13 -3.26 3.88
CA LYS A 78 -12.45 -1.94 4.44
C LYS A 78 -13.47 -1.24 3.52
N PRO A 79 -14.62 -0.77 4.04
CA PRO A 79 -15.64 -0.12 3.23
C PRO A 79 -15.14 1.23 2.70
N MET A 80 -15.63 1.59 1.51
CA MET A 80 -15.31 2.87 0.90
C MET A 80 -16.22 3.97 1.46
N ASN A 81 -15.61 4.90 2.19
CA ASN A 81 -16.29 6.01 2.86
C ASN A 81 -15.73 7.35 2.37
N PHE A 82 -16.49 8.44 2.49
CA PHE A 82 -15.99 9.79 2.16
C PHE A 82 -14.72 10.16 2.94
N GLY A 83 -14.61 9.72 4.20
CA GLY A 83 -13.39 9.89 4.98
C GLY A 83 -12.13 9.26 4.35
N VAL A 84 -12.27 8.17 3.57
CA VAL A 84 -11.13 7.55 2.87
C VAL A 84 -10.68 8.43 1.70
N ILE A 85 -11.62 9.00 0.95
CA ILE A 85 -11.33 9.89 -0.18
C ILE A 85 -10.60 11.14 0.35
N LEU A 86 -11.17 11.80 1.35
CA LEU A 86 -10.57 13.00 1.94
C LEU A 86 -9.20 12.71 2.58
N GLY A 87 -9.09 11.61 3.33
CA GLY A 87 -7.83 11.18 3.93
C GLY A 87 -6.75 10.86 2.89
N SER A 88 -7.11 10.20 1.79
CA SER A 88 -6.18 9.89 0.70
C SER A 88 -5.66 11.15 0.00
N ALA A 89 -6.50 12.18 -0.18
CA ALA A 89 -6.10 13.45 -0.77
C ALA A 89 -5.10 14.19 0.12
N ILE A 90 -5.36 14.27 1.43
CA ILE A 90 -4.46 14.91 2.39
C ILE A 90 -3.12 14.15 2.45
N LEU A 91 -3.16 12.82 2.50
CA LEU A 91 -1.95 11.99 2.50
C LEU A 91 -1.15 12.15 1.19
N ALA A 92 -1.82 12.22 0.04
CA ALA A 92 -1.18 12.42 -1.25
C ALA A 92 -0.48 13.79 -1.34
N LEU A 93 -1.13 14.85 -0.85
CA LEU A 93 -0.52 16.19 -0.78
C LEU A 93 0.72 16.19 0.12
N GLY A 94 0.62 15.60 1.32
CA GLY A 94 1.76 15.50 2.25
C GLY A 94 2.92 14.68 1.68
N PHE A 95 2.63 13.55 1.04
CA PHE A 95 3.62 12.73 0.35
C PHE A 95 4.27 13.50 -0.82
N GLY A 96 3.48 14.25 -1.59
CA GLY A 96 3.97 15.08 -2.70
C GLY A 96 4.96 16.16 -2.27
N MET A 97 4.71 16.80 -1.12
CA MET A 97 5.58 17.85 -0.60
C MET A 97 6.87 17.31 0.06
N ILE A 98 6.76 16.21 0.81
CA ILE A 98 7.83 15.73 1.69
C ILE A 98 8.65 14.61 1.04
N GLY A 99 8.04 13.84 0.13
CA GLY A 99 8.68 12.69 -0.52
C GLY A 99 8.92 11.50 0.41
N LEU A 100 8.13 11.36 1.49
CA LEU A 100 8.11 10.18 2.36
C LEU A 100 6.69 9.85 2.77
N CYS A 101 6.34 8.57 2.71
CA CYS A 101 5.10 8.03 3.27
C CYS A 101 5.39 7.44 4.67
N PRO A 102 4.37 7.12 5.49
CA PRO A 102 4.61 6.68 6.87
C PRO A 102 5.45 5.41 6.96
N GLY A 103 5.30 4.46 6.03
CA GLY A 103 6.10 3.23 6.00
C GLY A 103 7.56 3.47 5.60
N THR A 104 7.80 4.26 4.55
CA THR A 104 9.16 4.60 4.12
C THR A 104 9.85 5.53 5.12
N ALA A 105 9.12 6.34 5.88
CA ALA A 105 9.69 7.19 6.92
C ALA A 105 10.35 6.37 8.03
N VAL A 106 9.69 5.29 8.48
CA VAL A 106 10.23 4.36 9.48
C VAL A 106 11.44 3.61 8.92
N ALA A 107 11.37 3.11 7.68
CA ALA A 107 12.51 2.46 7.03
C ALA A 107 13.70 3.42 6.82
N SER A 108 13.42 4.69 6.47
CA SER A 108 14.42 5.76 6.31
C SER A 108 15.10 6.10 7.63
N PHE A 109 14.35 6.11 8.74
CA PHE A 109 14.91 6.27 10.08
C PHE A 109 15.89 5.14 10.42
N GLY A 110 15.50 3.88 10.17
CA GLY A 110 16.38 2.72 10.36
C GLY A 110 17.62 2.72 9.46
N ALA A 111 17.53 3.33 8.28
CA ALA A 111 18.66 3.51 7.35
C ALA A 111 19.62 4.64 7.72
N GLY A 112 19.42 5.35 8.84
CA GLY A 112 20.30 6.40 9.33
C GLY A 112 19.88 7.84 8.98
N TYR A 113 18.75 8.03 8.29
CA TYR A 113 18.27 9.38 7.95
C TYR A 113 17.47 9.99 9.12
N LEU A 114 18.15 10.59 10.09
CA LEU A 114 17.52 11.13 11.31
C LEU A 114 16.39 12.14 11.04
N LYS A 115 16.43 12.87 9.92
CA LYS A 115 15.37 13.84 9.54
C LYS A 115 14.01 13.19 9.27
N SER A 116 13.92 11.87 9.08
CA SER A 116 12.64 11.17 8.94
C SER A 116 11.83 11.14 10.24
N ILE A 117 12.46 11.37 11.40
CA ILE A 117 11.77 11.36 12.70
C ILE A 117 10.65 12.40 12.77
N TYR A 118 10.83 13.57 12.14
CA TYR A 118 9.79 14.61 12.09
C TYR A 118 8.55 14.15 11.32
N VAL A 119 8.71 13.32 10.29
CA VAL A 119 7.61 12.75 9.52
C VAL A 119 6.89 11.69 10.33
N ILE A 120 7.63 10.86 11.08
CA ILE A 120 7.07 9.85 11.98
C ILE A 120 6.26 10.52 13.09
N LEU A 121 6.84 11.53 13.75
CA LEU A 121 6.16 12.28 14.81
C LEU A 121 4.95 13.03 14.28
N GLY A 122 5.07 13.72 13.14
CA GLY A 122 3.96 14.41 12.50
C GLY A 122 2.82 13.46 12.12
N GLY A 123 3.14 12.28 11.58
CA GLY A 123 2.17 11.23 11.27
C GLY A 123 1.49 10.67 12.52
N LEU A 124 2.24 10.47 13.60
CA LEU A 124 1.71 9.96 14.88
C LEU A 124 0.79 10.98 15.55
N ILE A 125 1.18 12.26 15.58
CA ILE A 125 0.35 13.36 16.08
C ILE A 125 -0.91 13.49 15.21
N GLY A 126 -0.78 13.41 13.89
CA GLY A 126 -1.92 13.43 12.97
C GLY A 126 -2.90 12.28 13.22
N ALA A 127 -2.41 11.06 13.44
CA ALA A 127 -3.23 9.90 13.77
C ALA A 127 -3.92 10.04 15.15
N PHE A 128 -3.22 10.62 16.13
CA PHE A 128 -3.77 10.89 17.45
C PHE A 128 -4.89 11.94 17.40
N LEU A 129 -4.66 13.06 16.70
CA LEU A 129 -5.68 14.08 16.45
C LEU A 129 -6.87 13.53 15.68
N PHE A 130 -6.64 12.69 14.68
CA PHE A 130 -7.71 12.02 13.95
C PHE A 130 -8.56 11.13 14.87
N THR A 131 -7.93 10.40 15.80
CA THR A 131 -8.64 9.54 16.75
C THR A 131 -9.51 10.36 17.71
N LEU A 132 -9.03 11.51 18.17
CA LEU A 132 -9.80 12.45 19.00
C LEU A 132 -10.94 13.12 18.24
N ALA A 133 -10.71 13.47 16.97
CA ALA A 133 -11.71 14.09 16.11
C ALA A 133 -12.72 13.08 15.56
N TYR A 134 -12.40 11.78 15.57
CA TYR A 134 -13.23 10.68 15.07
C TYR A 134 -14.69 10.71 15.55
N PRO A 135 -15.01 10.88 16.86
CA PRO A 135 -16.40 10.96 17.33
C PRO A 135 -17.19 12.11 16.70
N VAL A 136 -16.54 13.27 16.51
CA VAL A 136 -17.15 14.42 15.83
C VAL A 136 -17.28 14.14 14.34
N LEU A 137 -16.25 13.59 13.70
CA LEU A 137 -16.27 13.21 12.28
C LEU A 137 -17.34 12.17 11.96
N ASN A 138 -17.65 11.30 12.91
CA ASN A 138 -18.72 10.31 12.82
C ASN A 138 -20.11 10.94 12.96
N SER A 139 -20.28 11.97 13.79
CA SER A 139 -21.57 12.65 13.97
C SER A 139 -21.96 13.54 12.79
N ILE A 140 -21.00 14.10 12.05
CA ILE A 140 -21.24 14.81 10.77
C ILE A 140 -21.59 13.87 9.61
N GLY A 141 -21.59 12.55 9.83
CA GLY A 141 -21.95 11.57 8.79
C GLY A 141 -20.88 11.40 7.71
N LEU A 142 -19.63 11.78 7.97
CA LEU A 142 -18.50 11.66 7.02
C LEU A 142 -18.13 10.19 6.69
N PHE A 143 -18.62 9.25 7.51
CA PHE A 143 -18.54 7.82 7.28
C PHE A 143 -19.83 7.22 6.69
N LYS A 144 -20.79 8.03 6.23
CA LYS A 144 -21.90 7.52 5.42
C LYS A 144 -21.32 6.93 4.13
N ASN A 145 -21.62 5.65 3.91
CA ASN A 145 -21.24 4.90 2.72
C ASN A 145 -21.87 5.58 1.49
N VAL A 146 -21.05 6.04 0.56
CA VAL A 146 -21.53 6.75 -0.64
C VAL A 146 -21.40 5.91 -1.91
N ILE A 147 -20.70 4.79 -1.85
CA ILE A 147 -20.64 3.83 -2.94
C ILE A 147 -20.72 2.42 -2.32
N GLY A 148 -21.94 1.87 -2.24
CA GLY A 148 -22.21 0.42 -2.14
C GLY A 148 -21.71 -0.36 -0.90
N GLY A 149 -21.09 0.28 0.11
CA GLY A 149 -20.57 -0.41 1.29
C GLY A 149 -19.25 -1.14 1.01
N LYS A 150 -19.13 -2.42 1.40
CA LYS A 150 -17.92 -3.24 1.21
C LYS A 150 -17.87 -3.82 -0.21
N THR A 151 -17.84 -2.97 -1.22
CA THR A 151 -17.73 -3.40 -2.64
C THR A 151 -16.28 -3.68 -3.00
N THR A 152 -16.00 -4.89 -3.48
CA THR A 152 -14.70 -5.31 -4.03
C THR A 152 -14.79 -5.35 -5.56
N LEU A 153 -13.70 -4.97 -6.24
CA LEU A 153 -13.65 -4.86 -7.70
C LEU A 153 -13.65 -6.25 -8.40
N LEU A 154 -13.41 -7.34 -7.67
CA LEU A 154 -13.33 -8.71 -8.19
C LEU A 154 -13.73 -9.75 -7.13
N PHE A 155 -14.26 -10.91 -7.56
CA PHE A 155 -14.82 -11.95 -6.69
C PHE A 155 -13.79 -12.45 -5.67
N LEU A 156 -14.14 -12.32 -4.39
CA LEU A 156 -13.43 -13.01 -3.32
C LEU A 156 -14.34 -13.81 -2.38
N SER A 157 -15.64 -13.48 -2.23
CA SER A 157 -16.60 -14.29 -1.42
C SER A 157 -18.04 -13.77 -1.51
N GLU A 158 -19.06 -14.62 -1.32
CA GLU A 158 -20.53 -14.35 -1.36
C GLU A 158 -21.05 -13.25 -0.42
N LYS A 159 -20.20 -12.67 0.43
CA LYS A 159 -20.60 -11.69 1.47
C LYS A 159 -20.51 -10.22 1.03
N TYR A 160 -20.18 -9.94 -0.23
CA TYR A 160 -19.85 -8.60 -0.73
C TYR A 160 -20.52 -8.30 -2.07
N ASN A 161 -21.11 -7.11 -2.22
CA ASN A 161 -21.77 -6.70 -3.47
C ASN A 161 -20.75 -6.54 -4.60
N PHE A 162 -21.03 -7.21 -5.72
CA PHE A 162 -20.11 -7.38 -6.84
C PHE A 162 -20.42 -6.39 -7.97
N LEU A 163 -19.37 -5.82 -8.58
CA LEU A 163 -19.49 -5.07 -9.84
C LEU A 163 -19.06 -5.88 -11.08
N PHE A 164 -18.31 -6.99 -10.91
CA PHE A 164 -17.91 -7.89 -12.00
C PHE A 164 -18.00 -9.36 -11.57
N HIS A 165 -18.84 -10.16 -12.23
CA HIS A 165 -18.89 -11.64 -12.18
C HIS A 165 -17.61 -12.25 -12.78
N GLY A 166 -16.47 -12.13 -12.09
CA GLY A 166 -15.19 -12.63 -12.58
C GLY A 166 -14.58 -13.68 -11.66
N THR A 167 -14.37 -14.89 -12.17
CA THR A 167 -13.67 -16.02 -11.52
C THR A 167 -12.30 -15.57 -10.95
N PRO A 168 -11.82 -16.11 -9.79
CA PRO A 168 -10.54 -15.72 -9.17
C PRO A 168 -9.31 -15.72 -10.12
N TRP A 169 -9.38 -16.45 -11.23
CA TRP A 169 -8.38 -16.45 -12.30
C TRP A 169 -8.22 -15.09 -13.02
N ILE A 170 -9.27 -14.25 -13.11
CA ILE A 170 -9.14 -12.89 -13.67
C ILE A 170 -8.17 -12.07 -12.82
N GLY A 171 -8.18 -12.22 -11.49
CA GLY A 171 -7.29 -11.49 -10.60
C GLY A 171 -5.82 -11.86 -10.81
N VAL A 172 -5.55 -13.14 -11.08
CA VAL A 172 -4.21 -13.62 -11.45
C VAL A 172 -3.79 -13.07 -12.81
N PHE A 173 -4.69 -13.08 -13.80
CA PHE A 173 -4.40 -12.53 -15.13
C PHE A 173 -4.08 -11.03 -15.10
N ILE A 174 -4.86 -10.25 -14.35
CA ILE A 174 -4.61 -8.81 -14.14
C ILE A 174 -3.25 -8.58 -13.46
N GLY A 175 -2.92 -9.39 -12.44
CA GLY A 175 -1.62 -9.31 -11.78
C GLY A 175 -0.45 -9.60 -12.73
N ILE A 176 -0.58 -10.61 -13.59
CA ILE A 176 0.43 -10.96 -14.62
C ILE A 176 0.55 -9.84 -15.66
N VAL A 177 -0.57 -9.26 -16.10
CA VAL A 177 -0.57 -8.11 -17.02
C VAL A 177 0.12 -6.91 -16.39
N LEU A 178 -0.12 -6.61 -15.11
CA LEU A 178 0.58 -5.55 -14.39
C LEU A 178 2.10 -5.79 -14.29
N ILE A 179 2.52 -7.04 -14.08
CA ILE A 179 3.93 -7.42 -14.11
C ILE A 179 4.53 -7.21 -15.50
N ALA A 180 3.83 -7.61 -16.56
CA ALA A 180 4.27 -7.42 -17.94
C ALA A 180 4.38 -5.93 -18.30
N ILE A 181 3.42 -5.12 -17.86
CA ILE A 181 3.44 -3.65 -18.02
C ILE A 181 4.64 -3.07 -17.27
N SER A 182 4.92 -3.50 -16.05
CA SER A 182 6.10 -3.05 -15.31
C SER A 182 7.39 -3.32 -16.09
N LEU A 183 7.54 -4.48 -16.72
CA LEU A 183 8.71 -4.80 -17.53
C LEU A 183 8.86 -3.88 -18.75
N ALA A 184 7.73 -3.46 -19.36
CA ALA A 184 7.70 -2.55 -20.50
C ALA A 184 8.00 -1.08 -20.15
N ILE A 185 7.93 -0.68 -18.87
CA ILE A 185 8.21 0.71 -18.46
C ILE A 185 9.72 1.03 -18.59
N PRO A 186 10.08 2.12 -19.29
CA PRO A 186 11.45 2.59 -19.40
C PRO A 186 11.95 3.19 -18.08
N TYR A 187 13.26 3.09 -17.83
CA TYR A 187 13.88 3.53 -16.56
C TYR A 187 13.87 5.06 -16.35
N SER A 188 13.69 5.85 -17.41
CA SER A 188 13.57 7.31 -17.32
C SER A 188 12.72 7.84 -18.47
N LEU A 189 11.83 8.79 -18.16
CA LEU A 189 10.99 9.48 -19.15
C LEU A 189 11.49 10.91 -19.42
N SER A 190 12.25 11.50 -18.49
CA SER A 190 12.86 12.81 -18.69
C SER A 190 14.12 12.71 -19.55
N ARG A 191 14.03 13.17 -20.79
CA ARG A 191 15.14 13.27 -21.75
C ARG A 191 15.98 14.53 -21.56
N ASP A 192 15.97 15.16 -20.39
CA ASP A 192 16.75 16.37 -20.13
C ASP A 192 17.15 16.50 -18.65
N GLU A 193 18.43 16.26 -18.37
CA GLU A 193 19.34 17.28 -17.83
C GLU A 193 20.78 16.73 -17.98
N LYS A 194 21.30 16.74 -19.21
CA LYS A 194 22.75 16.87 -19.41
C LYS A 194 23.05 18.36 -19.30
N LYS A 195 23.38 18.83 -18.10
CA LYS A 195 24.34 19.93 -17.89
C LYS A 195 24.82 19.96 -16.45
#